data_AF-A0A392SI71-F1
#
_entry.id   AF-A0A392SI71-F1
#
_cell.length_a   1.000
_cell.length_b   1.000
_cell.length_c   1.000
_cell.angle_alpha   90.00
_cell.angle_beta   90.00
_cell.angle_gamma   90.00
#
_symmetry.space_group_name_H-M   'P 1'
#
loop_
_entity.id
_entity.type
_entity.pdbx_description
1 polymer ?
#
loop_
_entity_poly.entity_id
_entity_poly.type
_entity_poly.pdbx_seq_one_letter_code
_entity_poly.pdbx_strand_id
1 'polypeptide(L)' 'MEAEEDKCVKFQNGLRPEIKQLIGFSEIRNLPTLVNKSRICDKDSRAKVNCYKAASEKRGREMGRGKSY' A
#
# COMPACT_ATOMS: atom_id res chain seq x y z
N MET A 1 -21.28 13.13 -15.68
CA MET A 1 -19.85 13.00 -15.32
C MET A 1 -19.69 13.05 -13.81
N GLU A 2 -20.31 14.01 -13.12
CA GLU A 2 -20.23 14.18 -11.66
C GLU A 2 -20.66 12.96 -10.81
N ALA A 3 -21.65 12.19 -11.24
CA ALA A 3 -22.13 11.03 -10.49
C ALA A 3 -21.13 9.86 -10.40
N GLU A 4 -20.15 9.78 -11.31
CA GLU A 4 -19.08 8.77 -11.22
C GLU A 4 -17.90 9.25 -10.38
N GLU A 5 -17.62 10.56 -10.43
CA GLU A 5 -16.61 11.20 -9.60
C GLU A 5 -16.99 11.11 -8.12
N ASP A 6 -18.26 11.36 -7.76
CA ASP A 6 -18.76 11.17 -6.39
C ASP A 6 -18.53 9.73 -5.89
N LYS A 7 -18.82 8.73 -6.73
CA LYS A 7 -18.58 7.31 -6.40
C LYS A 7 -17.10 7.03 -6.17
N CYS A 8 -16.23 7.63 -6.99
CA CYS A 8 -14.78 7.52 -6.85
C CYS A 8 -14.29 8.16 -5.56
N VAL A 9 -14.78 9.35 -5.21
CA VAL A 9 -14.46 10.07 -3.98
C VAL A 9 -14.90 9.27 -2.75
N LYS A 10 -16.13 8.74 -2.76
CA LYS A 10 -16.63 7.89 -1.67
C LYS A 10 -15.77 6.63 -1.47
N PHE A 11 -15.36 5.99 -2.57
CA PHE A 11 -14.47 4.84 -2.52
C PHE A 11 -13.08 5.21 -1.97
N GLN A 12 -12.47 6.29 -2.48
CA GLN A 12 -11.16 6.76 -2.04
C GLN A 12 -11.13 7.13 -0.54
N ASN A 13 -12.23 7.64 0.00
CA ASN A 13 -12.34 7.95 1.42
C ASN A 13 -12.33 6.70 2.32
N GLY A 14 -12.70 5.53 1.80
CA GLY A 14 -12.62 4.24 2.52
C GLY A 14 -11.26 3.53 2.40
N LEU A 15 -10.33 4.06 1.60
CA LEU A 15 -9.01 3.45 1.43
C LEU A 15 -8.06 3.83 2.57
N ARG A 16 -7.07 2.96 2.82
CA ARG A 16 -5.95 3.27 3.73
C ARG A 16 -5.21 4.53 3.24
N PRO A 17 -4.70 5.39 4.13
CA PRO A 17 -4.06 6.66 3.76
C PRO A 17 -2.94 6.52 2.73
N GLU A 18 -2.09 5.50 2.87
CA GLU A 18 -0.97 5.23 1.96
C GLU A 18 -1.45 4.91 0.53
N ILE A 19 -2.54 4.15 0.42
CA ILE A 19 -3.16 3.80 -0.87
C ILE A 19 -3.90 5.02 -1.42
N LYS A 20 -4.64 5.74 -0.55
CA LYS A 20 -5.37 6.96 -0.90
C LYS A 20 -4.45 8.02 -1.50
N GLN A 21 -3.25 8.21 -0.94
CA GLN A 21 -2.25 9.11 -1.51
C GLN A 21 -1.84 8.68 -2.92
N LEU A 22 -1.38 7.43 -3.10
CA LEU A 22 -0.96 6.93 -4.42
C LEU A 22 -2.06 7.07 -5.48
N ILE A 23 -3.28 6.76 -5.10
CA ILE A 23 -4.44 6.79 -5.98
C ILE A 23 -4.88 8.24 -6.28
N GLY A 24 -4.80 9.14 -5.29
CA GLY A 24 -5.11 10.56 -5.45
C GLY A 24 -4.18 11.26 -6.46
N PHE A 25 -2.91 10.86 -6.56
CA PHE A 25 -1.98 11.38 -7.57
C PHE A 25 -2.30 10.94 -9.01
N SER A 26 -3.07 9.86 -9.18
CA SER A 26 -3.36 9.32 -10.52
C SER A 26 -4.63 9.90 -11.16
N GLU A 27 -5.34 10.83 -10.49
CA GLU A 27 -6.56 11.51 -10.97
C GLU A 27 -7.57 10.59 -11.71
N ILE A 28 -7.82 9.40 -11.14
CA ILE A 28 -8.66 8.38 -11.80
C ILE A 28 -10.13 8.74 -11.66
N ARG A 29 -10.81 8.91 -12.80
CA ARG A 29 -12.25 9.26 -12.87
C ARG A 29 -13.17 8.06 -13.12
N ASN A 30 -12.60 6.88 -13.41
CA ASN A 30 -13.35 5.66 -13.69
C ASN A 30 -13.32 4.70 -12.51
N LEU A 31 -14.50 4.36 -11.98
CA LEU A 31 -14.64 3.47 -10.82
C LEU A 31 -14.01 2.07 -11.02
N PRO A 32 -14.23 1.35 -12.14
CA PRO A 32 -13.61 0.02 -12.31
C PRO A 32 -12.07 0.09 -12.34
N THR A 33 -11.52 1.15 -12.95
CA THR A 33 -10.06 1.39 -12.98
C THR A 33 -9.53 1.72 -11.58
N LEU A 34 -10.26 2.52 -10.82
CA LEU A 34 -9.94 2.90 -9.44
C LEU A 34 -9.89 1.67 -8.52
N VAL A 35 -10.89 0.78 -8.61
CA VAL A 35 -10.93 -0.46 -7.84
C VAL A 35 -9.78 -1.38 -8.21
N ASN A 36 -9.45 -1.52 -9.50
CA ASN A 36 -8.34 -2.38 -9.91
C ASN A 36 -6.98 -1.83 -9.42
N LYS A 37 -6.72 -0.53 -9.61
CA LYS A 37 -5.47 0.11 -9.18
C LYS A 37 -5.30 0.10 -7.65
N SER A 38 -6.37 0.38 -6.90
CA SER A 38 -6.32 0.32 -5.42
C SER A 38 -6.02 -1.09 -4.91
N ARG A 39 -6.60 -2.13 -5.53
CA ARG A 39 -6.31 -3.54 -5.20
C ARG A 39 -4.85 -3.92 -5.47
N ILE A 40 -4.24 -3.40 -6.53
CA ILE A 40 -2.81 -3.63 -6.83
C ILE A 40 -1.94 -2.90 -5.80
N CYS A 41 -2.23 -1.63 -5.52
CA CYS A 41 -1.46 -0.84 -4.55
C CYS A 41 -1.56 -1.39 -3.13
N ASP A 42 -2.70 -1.94 -2.73
CA ASP A 42 -2.88 -2.58 -1.43
C ASP A 42 -2.00 -3.84 -1.27
N LYS A 43 -1.87 -4.63 -2.35
CA LYS A 43 -0.97 -5.79 -2.38
C LYS A 43 0.49 -5.36 -2.33
N ASP A 44 0.86 -4.34 -3.10
CA ASP A 44 2.23 -3.83 -3.17
C ASP A 44 2.67 -3.21 -1.84
N SER A 45 1.82 -2.39 -1.21
CA SER A 45 2.03 -1.84 0.14
C SER A 45 2.28 -2.95 1.16
N ARG A 46 1.49 -4.03 1.15
CA ARG A 46 1.69 -5.18 2.03
C ARG A 46 2.99 -5.93 1.74
N ALA A 47 3.33 -6.13 0.47
CA ALA A 47 4.57 -6.77 0.07
C ALA A 47 5.79 -5.96 0.54
N LYS A 48 5.75 -4.64 0.35
CA LYS A 48 6.79 -3.71 0.80
C LYS A 48 7.00 -3.79 2.32
N VAL A 49 5.92 -3.72 3.10
CA VAL A 49 5.99 -3.87 4.57
C VAL A 49 6.57 -5.22 4.99
N ASN A 50 6.16 -6.31 4.32
CA ASN A 50 6.68 -7.64 4.59
C ASN A 50 8.17 -7.77 4.28
N CYS A 51 8.65 -7.18 3.16
CA CYS A 51 10.06 -7.17 2.80
C CYS A 51 10.92 -6.46 3.85
N TYR A 52 10.48 -5.32 4.39
CA TYR A 52 11.21 -4.64 5.46
C TYR A 52 11.23 -5.47 6.76
N LYS A 53 10.12 -6.11 7.12
CA LYS A 53 10.06 -6.98 8.31
C LYS A 53 10.98 -8.19 8.20
N ALA A 54 10.98 -8.87 7.06
CA ALA A 54 11.89 -9.98 6.80
C ALA A 54 13.37 -9.52 6.78
N ALA A 55 13.62 -8.32 6.24
CA ALA A 55 14.95 -7.73 6.22
C ALA A 55 15.45 -7.27 7.61
N SER A 56 14.56 -6.85 8.51
CA SER A 56 14.92 -6.54 9.90
C SER A 56 15.10 -7.82 10.74
N GLU A 57 14.27 -8.84 10.54
CA GLU A 57 14.39 -10.13 11.25
C GLU A 57 15.71 -10.84 10.92
N LYS A 58 16.15 -10.83 9.65
CA LYS A 58 17.45 -11.40 9.27
C LYS A 58 18.63 -10.64 9.87
N ARG A 59 18.55 -9.30 9.97
CA ARG A 59 19.59 -8.47 10.62
C ARG A 59 19.61 -8.69 12.14
N GLY A 60 18.46 -8.86 12.78
CA GLY A 60 18.37 -9.16 14.22
C GLY A 60 18.98 -10.52 14.58
N ARG A 61 18.82 -11.53 13.71
CA ARG A 61 19.46 -12.85 13.89
C ARG A 61 20.97 -12.84 13.62
N GLU A 62 21.44 -12.01 12.70
CA GLU A 62 22.87 -11.84 12.40
C GLU A 62 23.62 -11.13 13.55
N MET A 63 23.00 -10.15 14.21
CA MET A 63 23.61 -9.43 15.33
C MET A 63 23.57 -10.20 16.67
N GLY A 64 22.72 -11.24 16.77
CA GLY A 64 22.62 -12.09 17.97
C GLY A 64 23.63 -13.23 18.04
N ARG A 65 24.45 -13.46 17.01
CA ARG A 65 25.42 -14.57 16.98
C ARG A 65 26.79 -14.15 17.49
N GLY A 66 26.82 -13.90 18.79
CA GLY A 66 27.94 -14.17 19.71
C GLY A 66 29.35 -13.79 19.28
N LYS A 67 29.89 -12.72 19.89
CA LYS A 67 31.24 -12.81 20.45
C LYS A 67 31.12 -13.62 21.75
N SER A 68 31.39 -14.91 21.68
CA SER A 68 31.81 -15.67 22.86
C SER A 68 33.30 -15.42 23.04
N TYR A 69 33.65 -14.72 24.13
CA TYR A 69 35.02 -14.69 24.66
C TYR A 69 35.49 -16.10 25.01
#